data_AF-A0A2N1UCY3-F1
#
_entry.id   AF-A0A2N1UCY3-F1
#
_cell.length_a   1.000
_cell.length_b   1.000
_cell.length_c   1.000
_cell.angle_alpha   90.00
_cell.angle_beta   90.00
_cell.angle_gamma   90.00
#
_symmetry.space_group_name_H-M   'P 1'
#
loop_
_entity.id
_entity.type
_entity.pdbx_description
1 polymer ?
#
loop_
_entity_poly.entity_id
_entity_poly.type
_entity_poly.pdbx_seq_one_letter_code
_entity_poly.pdbx_strand_id
1 'polypeptide(L)'
;MLLTSVSLLANSVDTAGQARPRSGIDIRVTELMIHAMRARDMGDMNSAELFWIQARAYRPSMPRPAWLEQPPANETVVQPTISEDELIERIQKMPYNDAKVLLNDRLQKDPTNIKLRRLFLELSEKAGDHSEVSRHRSLVTVHSRTTRNILMYLFSVLIGFLLVWQIAKLINDLRSHL
;
A
#
# COMPACT_ATOMS: atom_id res chain seq x y z
N MET A 1 -79.95 -12.04 16.62
CA MET A 1 -79.00 -11.82 17.71
C MET A 1 -77.90 -10.88 17.24
N LEU A 2 -77.81 -9.73 17.90
CA LEU A 2 -76.63 -8.88 18.19
C LEU A 2 -75.62 -8.53 17.07
N LEU A 3 -75.72 -7.27 16.65
CA LEU A 3 -74.66 -6.27 16.37
C LEU A 3 -73.27 -6.56 16.96
N THR A 4 -72.20 -6.15 16.24
CA THR A 4 -71.12 -5.20 16.64
C THR A 4 -69.91 -5.34 15.69
N SER A 5 -69.70 -4.41 14.75
CA SER A 5 -68.74 -3.28 14.83
C SER A 5 -67.26 -3.68 14.96
N VAL A 6 -66.47 -3.49 13.90
CA VAL A 6 -65.03 -3.26 14.03
C VAL A 6 -64.74 -1.86 13.50
N SER A 7 -64.60 -0.96 14.45
CA SER A 7 -64.24 0.44 14.26
C SER A 7 -62.81 0.58 13.77
N LEU A 8 -62.63 1.56 12.87
CA LEU A 8 -61.38 2.28 12.70
C LEU A 8 -60.90 2.78 14.08
N LEU A 9 -59.70 2.38 14.47
CA LEU A 9 -58.85 3.18 15.34
C LEU A 9 -57.49 3.35 14.66
N ALA A 10 -57.34 4.53 14.08
CA ALA A 10 -56.05 5.20 14.08
C ALA A 10 -55.58 5.27 15.54
N ASN A 11 -54.37 4.81 15.81
CA ASN A 11 -53.61 5.33 16.94
C ASN A 11 -52.12 5.31 16.62
N SER A 12 -51.62 6.54 16.49
CA SER A 12 -50.31 6.99 16.96
C SER A 12 -49.07 6.27 16.43
N VAL A 13 -48.59 6.79 15.30
CA VAL A 13 -47.16 7.11 15.15
C VAL A 13 -46.81 8.12 16.24
N ASP A 14 -46.40 7.62 17.40
CA ASP A 14 -45.74 8.32 18.50
C ASP A 14 -45.11 7.18 19.30
N THR A 15 -43.82 7.09 19.57
CA THR A 15 -42.80 8.10 19.74
C THR A 15 -41.46 7.36 19.63
N ALA A 16 -40.43 8.07 19.21
CA ALA A 16 -39.05 7.72 19.47
C ALA A 16 -38.85 7.50 20.98
N GLY A 17 -39.11 6.26 21.42
CA GLY A 17 -39.14 5.86 22.81
C GLY A 17 -37.78 5.32 23.22
N GLN A 18 -37.03 6.17 23.92
CA GLN A 18 -35.85 5.83 24.72
C GLN A 18 -34.53 5.70 23.94
N ALA A 19 -34.05 6.85 23.45
CA ALA A 19 -32.67 7.20 23.73
C ALA A 19 -32.51 7.23 25.27
N ARG A 20 -32.31 6.06 25.89
CA ARG A 20 -31.86 5.96 27.28
C ARG A 20 -30.69 6.93 27.41
N PRO A 21 -30.61 7.73 28.48
CA PRO A 21 -29.41 8.52 28.72
C PRO A 21 -28.26 7.52 28.70
N ARG A 22 -27.46 7.53 27.62
CA ARG A 22 -26.30 6.67 27.47
C ARG A 22 -25.47 7.00 28.69
N SER A 23 -25.44 6.09 29.66
CA SER A 23 -24.66 6.35 30.86
C SER A 23 -23.22 6.57 30.38
N GLY A 24 -22.45 7.44 31.02
CA GLY A 24 -21.06 7.66 30.63
C GLY A 24 -20.26 6.34 30.57
N ILE A 25 -20.74 5.31 31.26
CA ILE A 25 -20.24 3.94 31.24
C ILE A 25 -20.52 3.25 29.89
N ASP A 26 -21.74 3.36 29.34
CA ASP A 26 -22.08 2.77 28.04
C ASP A 26 -21.29 3.40 26.88
N ILE A 27 -20.97 4.69 26.97
CA ILE A 27 -20.14 5.40 25.98
C ILE A 27 -18.72 4.84 25.98
N ARG A 28 -18.10 4.71 27.17
CA ARG A 28 -16.73 4.17 27.31
C ARG A 28 -16.66 2.70 26.90
N VAL A 29 -17.67 1.90 27.23
CA VAL A 29 -17.76 0.50 26.80
C VAL A 29 -17.80 0.41 25.27
N THR A 30 -18.56 1.29 24.62
CA THR A 30 -18.66 1.33 23.16
C THR A 30 -17.33 1.75 22.53
N GLU A 31 -16.66 2.76 23.08
CA GLU A 31 -15.34 3.22 22.65
C GLU A 31 -14.28 2.11 22.77
N LEU A 32 -14.22 1.43 23.92
CA LEU A 32 -13.33 0.29 24.14
C LEU A 32 -13.61 -0.85 23.17
N MET A 33 -14.87 -1.12 22.83
CA MET A 33 -15.22 -2.15 21.86
C MET A 33 -14.79 -1.77 20.42
N ILE A 34 -14.85 -0.48 20.07
CA ILE A 34 -14.33 0.03 18.78
C ILE A 34 -12.81 -0.16 18.72
N HIS A 35 -12.10 0.14 19.80
CA HIS A 35 -10.65 -0.08 19.88
C HIS A 35 -10.30 -1.57 19.78
N ALA A 36 -11.08 -2.43 20.43
CA ALA A 36 -10.89 -3.88 20.38
C ALA A 36 -11.05 -4.42 18.95
N MET A 37 -12.08 -3.97 18.22
CA MET A 37 -12.27 -4.35 16.81
C MET A 37 -11.14 -3.83 15.92
N ARG A 38 -10.72 -2.57 16.10
CA ARG A 38 -9.61 -2.00 15.32
C ARG A 38 -8.29 -2.75 15.55
N ALA A 39 -8.00 -3.13 16.79
CA ALA A 39 -6.82 -3.93 17.12
C ALA A 39 -6.84 -5.29 16.42
N ARG A 40 -8.01 -5.95 16.38
CA ARG A 40 -8.22 -7.18 15.62
C ARG A 40 -8.03 -6.97 14.11
N ASP A 41 -8.55 -5.89 13.54
CA ASP A 41 -8.39 -5.58 12.12
C ASP A 41 -6.91 -5.34 11.76
N MET A 42 -6.10 -4.89 12.72
CA MET A 42 -4.64 -4.76 12.60
C MET A 42 -3.88 -6.06 12.81
N GLY A 43 -4.57 -7.17 13.12
CA GLY A 43 -3.96 -8.47 13.42
C GLY A 43 -3.43 -8.61 14.86
N ASP A 44 -3.65 -7.60 15.71
CA ASP A 44 -3.21 -7.60 17.11
C ASP A 44 -4.32 -8.13 18.04
N MET A 45 -4.38 -9.46 18.13
CA MET A 45 -5.36 -10.16 18.96
C MET A 45 -5.14 -9.93 20.47
N ASN A 46 -3.91 -9.67 20.90
CA ASN A 46 -3.61 -9.41 22.31
C ASN A 46 -4.18 -8.06 22.75
N SER A 47 -3.99 -7.04 21.93
CA SER A 47 -4.57 -5.72 22.17
C SER A 47 -6.11 -5.77 22.10
N ALA A 48 -6.68 -6.54 21.18
CA ALA A 48 -8.13 -6.74 21.10
C ALA A 48 -8.72 -7.36 22.37
N GLU A 49 -8.06 -8.37 22.94
CA GLU A 49 -8.47 -8.99 24.20
C GLU A 49 -8.35 -8.03 25.40
N LEU A 50 -7.28 -7.24 25.47
CA LEU A 50 -7.09 -6.25 26.52
C LEU A 50 -8.21 -5.20 26.53
N PHE A 51 -8.59 -4.65 25.37
CA PHE A 51 -9.68 -3.69 25.27
C PHE A 51 -11.04 -4.30 25.63
N TRP A 52 -11.28 -5.58 25.30
CA TRP A 52 -12.48 -6.28 25.73
C TRP A 52 -12.52 -6.50 27.25
N ILE A 53 -11.40 -6.91 27.87
CA ILE A 53 -11.31 -7.06 29.33
C ILE A 53 -11.58 -5.72 30.02
N GLN A 54 -11.03 -4.63 29.48
CA GLN A 54 -11.31 -3.28 29.99
C GLN A 54 -12.78 -2.92 29.88
N ALA A 55 -13.43 -3.21 28.74
CA ALA A 55 -14.87 -2.98 28.58
C ALA A 55 -15.71 -3.81 29.59
N ARG A 56 -15.29 -5.05 29.86
CA ARG A 56 -15.93 -5.93 30.85
C ARG A 56 -15.76 -5.44 32.28
N ALA A 57 -14.66 -4.75 32.60
CA ALA A 57 -14.48 -4.11 33.90
C ALA A 57 -15.54 -3.04 34.18
N TYR A 58 -16.01 -2.35 33.13
CA TYR A 58 -17.11 -1.37 33.21
C TYR A 58 -18.49 -2.04 33.15
N ARG A 59 -18.62 -3.18 32.45
CA ARG A 59 -19.87 -3.93 32.31
C ARG A 59 -19.66 -5.44 32.49
N PRO A 60 -19.70 -5.95 33.75
CA PRO A 60 -19.38 -7.34 34.04
C PRO A 60 -20.31 -8.37 33.40
N SER A 61 -21.54 -7.95 33.05
CA SER A 61 -22.57 -8.79 32.41
C SER A 61 -22.39 -8.96 30.90
N MET A 62 -21.30 -8.42 30.31
CA MET A 62 -21.07 -8.48 28.87
C MET A 62 -20.57 -9.88 28.46
N PRO A 63 -21.25 -10.56 27.51
CA PRO A 63 -20.78 -11.85 27.00
C PRO A 63 -19.48 -11.67 26.20
N ARG A 64 -18.63 -12.72 26.18
CA ARG A 64 -17.44 -12.74 25.33
C ARG A 64 -17.86 -12.77 23.86
N PRO A 65 -17.43 -11.82 23.03
CA PRO A 65 -17.80 -11.81 21.62
C PRO A 65 -17.12 -12.95 20.87
N ALA A 66 -17.88 -13.64 20.01
CA ALA A 66 -17.40 -14.75 19.19
C ALA A 66 -16.26 -14.37 18.23
N TRP A 67 -16.17 -13.10 17.84
CA TRP A 67 -15.09 -12.58 17.00
C TRP A 67 -13.73 -12.51 17.70
N LEU A 68 -13.69 -12.65 19.03
CA LEU A 68 -12.46 -12.69 19.82
C LEU A 68 -11.85 -14.11 19.85
N GLU A 69 -12.68 -15.13 19.59
CA GLU A 69 -12.28 -16.54 19.52
C GLU A 69 -11.91 -16.96 18.10
N GLN A 70 -12.38 -16.20 17.10
CA GLN A 70 -12.03 -16.39 15.71
C GLN A 70 -10.91 -15.42 15.35
N PRO A 71 -9.68 -15.91 15.04
CA PRO A 71 -8.69 -15.06 14.39
C PRO A 71 -9.35 -14.43 13.17
N PRO A 72 -9.14 -13.12 12.91
CA PRO A 72 -9.69 -12.48 11.73
C PRO A 72 -9.32 -13.38 10.56
N ALA A 73 -10.33 -13.72 9.73
CA ALA A 73 -10.03 -14.28 8.43
C ALA A 73 -9.04 -13.28 7.85
N ASN A 74 -7.82 -13.72 7.57
CA ASN A 74 -6.90 -12.92 6.79
C ASN A 74 -7.65 -12.74 5.47
N GLU A 75 -8.42 -11.66 5.36
CA GLU A 75 -8.66 -11.00 4.10
C GLU A 75 -7.26 -10.52 3.70
N THR A 76 -6.43 -11.46 3.26
CA THR A 76 -5.51 -11.21 2.17
C THR A 76 -6.40 -10.60 1.12
N VAL A 77 -6.48 -9.27 1.14
CA VAL A 77 -6.87 -8.46 0.01
C VAL A 77 -5.99 -9.02 -1.08
N VAL A 78 -6.56 -9.92 -1.89
CA VAL A 78 -5.93 -10.47 -3.06
C VAL A 78 -5.82 -9.24 -3.95
N GLN A 79 -4.75 -8.50 -3.75
CA GLN A 79 -4.33 -7.44 -4.64
C GLN A 79 -4.24 -8.19 -5.97
N PRO A 80 -5.12 -7.90 -6.94
CA PRO A 80 -5.07 -8.61 -8.19
C PRO A 80 -3.64 -8.51 -8.68
N THR A 81 -3.08 -9.64 -9.11
CA THR A 81 -1.75 -9.74 -9.70
C THR A 81 -1.79 -9.05 -11.07
N ILE A 82 -2.10 -7.74 -11.07
CA ILE A 82 -2.07 -6.87 -12.23
C ILE A 82 -0.61 -6.88 -12.66
N SER A 83 -0.37 -7.33 -13.87
CA SER A 83 0.96 -7.29 -14.47
C SER A 83 1.49 -5.85 -14.46
N GLU A 84 2.79 -5.68 -14.32
CA GLU A 84 3.39 -4.34 -14.26
C GLU A 84 3.03 -3.49 -15.48
N ASP A 85 2.92 -4.12 -16.65
CA ASP A 85 2.57 -3.45 -17.91
C ASP A 85 1.11 -2.99 -17.95
N GLU A 86 0.18 -3.82 -17.48
CA GLU A 86 -1.24 -3.46 -17.36
C GLU A 86 -1.47 -2.35 -16.33
N LEU A 87 -0.69 -2.35 -15.25
CA LEU A 87 -0.69 -1.29 -14.25
C LEU A 87 -0.22 0.04 -14.86
N ILE A 88 0.87 0.02 -15.63
CA ILE A 88 1.40 1.20 -16.32
C ILE A 88 0.36 1.77 -17.29
N GLU A 89 -0.28 0.91 -18.10
CA GLU A 89 -1.30 1.34 -19.05
C GLU A 89 -2.50 1.97 -18.33
N ARG A 90 -2.94 1.37 -17.21
CA ARG A 90 -4.01 1.93 -16.39
C ARG A 90 -3.66 3.28 -15.80
N ILE A 91 -2.43 3.44 -15.29
CA ILE A 91 -1.95 4.69 -14.71
C ILE A 91 -1.89 5.80 -15.78
N GLN A 92 -1.46 5.49 -17.00
CA GLN A 92 -1.41 6.48 -18.09
C GLN A 92 -2.78 7.03 -18.51
N LYS A 93 -3.83 6.22 -18.39
CA LYS A 93 -5.21 6.61 -18.73
C LYS A 93 -5.93 7.37 -17.61
N MET A 94 -5.34 7.40 -16.42
CA MET A 94 -5.94 7.95 -15.22
C MET A 94 -5.61 9.44 -15.04
N PRO A 95 -6.47 10.25 -14.38
CA PRO A 95 -6.12 11.61 -13.98
C PRO A 95 -4.85 11.65 -13.11
N TYR A 96 -4.05 12.70 -13.27
CA TYR A 96 -2.75 12.82 -12.60
C TYR A 96 -2.82 12.65 -11.07
N ASN A 97 -3.84 13.23 -10.42
CA ASN A 97 -3.97 13.16 -8.97
C ASN A 97 -4.15 11.72 -8.46
N ASP A 98 -4.96 10.92 -9.15
CA ASP A 98 -5.19 9.53 -8.78
C ASP A 98 -3.98 8.66 -9.17
N ALA A 99 -3.38 8.92 -10.32
CA ALA A 99 -2.14 8.29 -10.77
C ALA A 99 -0.98 8.51 -9.76
N LYS A 100 -0.86 9.73 -9.22
CA LYS A 100 0.15 10.10 -8.22
C LYS A 100 0.03 9.26 -6.95
N VAL A 101 -1.19 9.05 -6.45
CA VAL A 101 -1.43 8.23 -5.25
C VAL A 101 -1.03 6.77 -5.49
N LEU A 102 -1.47 6.19 -6.61
CA LEU A 102 -1.13 4.81 -6.96
C LEU A 102 0.36 4.60 -7.16
N LEU A 103 1.02 5.54 -7.85
CA LEU A 103 2.46 5.48 -8.06
C LEU A 103 3.25 5.61 -6.77
N ASN A 104 2.81 6.46 -5.83
CA ASN A 104 3.45 6.58 -4.52
C ASN A 104 3.31 5.31 -3.68
N ASP A 105 2.12 4.71 -3.60
CA ASP A 105 1.93 3.42 -2.89
C ASP A 105 2.83 2.33 -3.47
N ARG A 106 2.95 2.28 -4.80
CA ARG A 106 3.78 1.27 -5.48
C ARG A 106 5.28 1.52 -5.30
N LEU A 107 5.73 2.77 -5.39
CA LEU A 107 7.14 3.12 -5.14
C LEU A 107 7.53 3.02 -3.66
N GLN A 108 6.56 3.09 -2.74
CA GLN A 108 6.81 2.81 -1.33
C GLN A 108 7.08 1.31 -1.09
N LYS A 109 6.37 0.43 -1.83
CA LYS A 109 6.56 -1.02 -1.78
C LYS A 109 7.81 -1.48 -2.54
N ASP A 110 8.05 -0.91 -3.73
CA ASP A 110 9.25 -1.18 -4.54
C ASP A 110 9.94 0.14 -4.94
N PRO A 111 10.83 0.67 -4.08
CA PRO A 111 11.54 1.90 -4.36
C PRO A 111 12.57 1.76 -5.48
N THR A 112 12.94 0.55 -5.89
CA THR A 112 13.94 0.31 -6.92
C THR A 112 13.36 0.26 -8.33
N ASN A 113 12.05 0.26 -8.47
CA ASN A 113 11.40 0.19 -9.78
C ASN A 113 11.63 1.46 -10.62
N ILE A 114 12.59 1.39 -11.53
CA ILE A 114 12.97 2.51 -12.40
C ILE A 114 11.87 2.81 -13.44
N LYS A 115 11.12 1.81 -13.91
CA LYS A 115 10.05 2.00 -14.90
C LYS A 115 8.94 2.89 -14.32
N LEU A 116 8.46 2.55 -13.12
CA LEU A 116 7.45 3.34 -12.42
C LEU A 116 7.96 4.74 -12.07
N ARG A 117 9.24 4.89 -11.70
CA ARG A 117 9.83 6.22 -11.45
C ARG A 117 9.89 7.09 -12.71
N ARG A 118 10.20 6.52 -13.88
CA ARG A 118 10.16 7.26 -15.16
C ARG A 118 8.75 7.68 -15.52
N LEU A 119 7.79 6.78 -15.36
CA LEU A 119 6.38 7.09 -15.61
C LEU A 119 5.88 8.21 -14.68
N PHE A 120 6.26 8.16 -13.40
CA PHE A 120 5.97 9.22 -12.44
C PHE A 120 6.53 10.56 -12.93
N LEU A 121 7.80 10.58 -13.32
CA LEU A 121 8.47 11.77 -13.81
C LEU A 121 7.73 12.36 -15.02
N GLU A 122 7.45 11.54 -16.03
CA GLU A 122 6.74 11.96 -17.26
C GLU A 122 5.35 12.55 -16.95
N LEU A 123 4.57 11.88 -16.09
CA LEU A 123 3.25 12.37 -15.71
C LEU A 123 3.33 13.67 -14.91
N SER A 124 4.32 13.79 -14.00
CA SER A 124 4.52 15.03 -13.23
C SER A 124 4.98 16.20 -14.10
N GLU A 125 5.81 15.95 -15.12
CA GLU A 125 6.22 16.97 -16.10
C GLU A 125 5.01 17.42 -16.93
N LYS A 126 4.19 16.49 -17.40
CA LYS A 126 2.96 16.78 -18.17
C LYS A 126 1.93 17.55 -17.34
N ALA A 127 1.84 17.28 -16.04
CA ALA A 127 0.95 17.96 -15.12
C ALA A 127 1.50 19.31 -14.60
N GLY A 128 2.79 19.61 -14.83
CA GLY A 128 3.45 20.82 -14.31
C GLY A 128 3.79 20.79 -12.82
N ASP A 129 3.81 19.61 -12.18
CA ASP A 129 4.16 19.47 -10.76
C ASP A 129 5.69 19.46 -10.57
N HIS A 130 6.28 20.66 -10.58
CA HIS A 130 7.73 20.86 -10.46
C HIS A 130 8.33 20.34 -9.14
N SER A 131 7.52 20.20 -8.10
CA SER A 131 7.96 19.71 -6.78
C SER A 131 8.35 18.24 -6.84
N GLU A 132 7.49 17.41 -7.45
CA GLU A 132 7.73 15.98 -7.61
C GLU A 132 8.76 15.72 -8.72
N VAL A 133 8.76 16.51 -9.79
CA VAL A 133 9.80 16.43 -10.83
C VAL A 133 11.19 16.57 -10.21
N SER A 134 11.40 17.57 -9.35
CA SER A 134 12.69 17.80 -8.70
C SER A 134 13.09 16.63 -7.78
N ARG A 135 12.12 16.06 -7.06
CA ARG A 135 12.33 14.93 -6.15
C ARG A 135 12.72 13.65 -6.89
N HIS A 136 12.08 13.36 -8.02
CA HIS A 136 12.25 12.10 -8.74
C HIS A 136 13.37 12.15 -9.80
N ARG A 137 13.73 13.33 -10.31
CA ARG A 137 14.77 13.50 -11.34
C ARG A 137 16.17 13.09 -10.88
N SER A 138 16.53 13.34 -9.63
CA SER A 138 17.83 12.93 -9.07
C SER A 138 17.96 11.40 -8.99
N LEU A 139 16.85 10.72 -8.69
CA LEU A 139 16.82 9.27 -8.48
C LEU A 139 16.85 8.49 -9.81
N VAL A 140 16.29 9.04 -10.88
CA VAL A 140 16.31 8.41 -12.22
C VAL A 140 17.67 8.60 -12.92
N THR A 141 18.37 9.71 -12.68
CA THR A 141 19.61 10.06 -13.40
C THR A 141 20.87 9.39 -12.85
N VAL A 142 20.91 9.06 -11.54
CA VAL A 142 22.06 8.34 -10.94
C VAL A 142 22.23 6.94 -11.52
N HIS A 143 21.12 6.26 -11.84
CA HIS A 143 21.16 4.90 -12.34
C HIS A 143 21.75 4.80 -13.76
N SER A 144 21.40 5.72 -14.68
CA SER A 144 21.92 5.70 -16.06
C SER A 144 23.41 6.07 -16.14
N ARG A 145 23.87 6.94 -15.24
CA ARG A 145 25.29 7.33 -15.17
C ARG A 145 26.16 6.17 -14.72
N THR A 146 25.67 5.38 -13.77
CA THR A 146 26.38 4.22 -13.22
C THR A 146 26.55 3.12 -14.28
N THR A 147 25.49 2.77 -15.00
CA THR A 147 25.55 1.78 -16.09
C THR A 147 26.47 2.21 -17.22
N ARG A 148 26.42 3.48 -17.65
CA ARG A 148 27.30 4.00 -18.69
C ARG A 148 28.78 3.92 -18.28
N ASN A 149 29.10 4.29 -17.04
CA ASN A 149 30.47 4.26 -16.54
C ASN A 149 31.00 2.81 -16.48
N ILE A 150 30.19 1.87 -15.98
CA ILE A 150 30.56 0.44 -15.95
C ILE A 150 30.84 -0.07 -17.37
N LEU A 151 29.99 0.27 -18.34
CA LEU A 151 30.16 -0.13 -19.73
C LEU A 151 31.46 0.44 -20.34
N MET A 152 31.77 1.71 -20.06
CA MET A 152 33.02 2.33 -20.51
C MET A 152 34.25 1.67 -19.87
N TYR A 153 34.20 1.31 -18.58
CA TYR A 153 35.28 0.57 -17.94
C TYR A 153 35.51 -0.80 -18.57
N LEU A 154 34.43 -1.57 -18.82
CA LEU A 154 34.55 -2.88 -19.49
C LEU A 154 35.17 -2.75 -20.89
N PHE A 155 34.76 -1.73 -21.64
CA PHE A 155 35.32 -1.47 -22.97
C PHE A 155 36.80 -1.08 -22.90
N SER A 156 37.19 -0.25 -21.92
CA SER A 156 38.57 0.14 -21.69
C SER A 156 39.46 -1.06 -21.33
N VAL A 157 38.99 -1.95 -20.47
CA VAL A 157 39.73 -3.18 -20.12
C VAL A 157 39.87 -4.11 -21.33
N LEU A 158 38.81 -4.26 -22.13
CA LEU A 158 38.85 -5.07 -23.35
C LEU A 158 39.89 -4.54 -24.35
N ILE A 159 39.90 -3.22 -24.58
CA ILE A 159 40.90 -2.57 -25.45
C ILE A 159 42.31 -2.79 -24.89
N GLY A 160 42.50 -2.60 -23.58
CA GLY A 160 43.79 -2.84 -22.93
C GLY A 160 44.28 -4.28 -23.14
N PHE A 161 43.39 -5.26 -22.97
CA PHE A 161 43.71 -6.67 -23.21
C PHE A 161 44.10 -6.94 -24.68
N LEU A 162 43.36 -6.39 -25.64
CA LEU A 162 43.68 -6.52 -27.07
C LEU A 162 45.03 -5.90 -27.43
N LEU A 163 45.37 -4.75 -26.84
CA LEU A 163 46.67 -4.11 -27.05
C LEU A 163 47.82 -4.94 -26.48
N VAL A 164 47.67 -5.46 -25.24
CA VAL A 164 48.68 -6.35 -24.64
C VAL A 164 48.86 -7.62 -25.47
N TRP A 165 47.77 -8.19 -25.97
CA TRP A 165 47.81 -9.36 -26.86
C TRP A 165 48.55 -9.08 -28.17
N GLN A 166 48.26 -7.95 -28.83
CA GLN A 166 48.93 -7.52 -30.06
C GLN A 166 50.44 -7.37 -29.84
N ILE A 167 50.85 -6.74 -28.72
CA ILE A 167 52.26 -6.56 -28.37
C ILE A 167 52.94 -7.90 -28.10
N ALA A 168 52.31 -8.79 -27.32
CA ALA A 168 52.85 -10.11 -27.04
C ALA A 168 53.02 -10.94 -28.31
N LYS A 169 52.05 -10.88 -29.23
CA LYS A 169 52.13 -11.54 -30.53
C LYS A 169 53.29 -10.98 -31.36
N LEU A 170 53.43 -9.66 -31.44
CA LEU A 170 54.49 -8.99 -32.18
C LEU A 170 55.88 -9.37 -31.65
N ILE A 171 56.06 -9.41 -30.33
CA ILE A 171 57.33 -9.82 -29.69
C ILE A 171 57.65 -11.28 -30.02
N ASN A 172 56.65 -12.18 -29.97
CA ASN A 172 56.86 -13.58 -30.33
C ASN A 172 57.25 -13.74 -31.80
N ASP A 173 56.62 -12.98 -32.70
CA ASP A 173 56.89 -13.01 -34.14
C ASP A 173 58.31 -12.51 -34.47
N LEU A 174 58.73 -11.41 -33.84
CA LEU A 174 60.10 -10.88 -33.89
C LEU A 174 61.13 -11.89 -33.39
N ARG A 175 60.81 -12.63 -32.32
CA ARG A 175 61.70 -13.64 -31.74
C ARG A 175 61.82 -14.90 -32.61
N SER A 176 60.78 -15.27 -33.36
CA SER A 176 60.83 -16.42 -34.27
C SER A 176 61.60 -16.16 -35.57
N HIS A 177 61.85 -14.90 -35.91
CA HIS A 177 62.59 -14.50 -37.11
C HIS A 177 64.07 -14.15 -36.84
N LEU A 178 64.54 -14.34 -35.61
CA LEU A 178 65.90 -14.10 -35.12
C LEU A 178 66.56 -15.44 -34.77
#